data_AF-A0A1G6SNS8-F1
#
_entry.id   AF-A0A1G6SNS8-F1
#
_cell.length_a   1.000
_cell.length_b   1.000
_cell.length_c   1.000
_cell.angle_alpha   90.00
_cell.angle_beta   90.00
_cell.angle_gamma   90.00
#
_symmetry.space_group_name_H-M   'P 1'
#
loop_
_entity.id
_entity.type
_entity.pdbx_description
1 polymer ?
#
loop_
_entity_poly.entity_id
_entity_poly.type
_entity_poly.pdbx_seq_one_letter_code
_entity_poly.pdbx_strand_id
1 'polypeptide(L)'
;MSDLDERTVIDTGGWDGRYAVVRAVGTLGDQAAAVVDANGDGADINLEFFCRTGDNWELCVSSGGAGDWGRGSHEDLWAEHDRDEHGWRLTLTPRAGEVDDSSVPASGGYGWYAYTPHRR
;
A
#
# COMPACT_ATOMS: atom_id res chain seq x y z
N MET A 1 9.46 19.56 5.41
CA MET A 1 9.16 18.66 4.28
C MET A 1 7.80 18.05 4.55
N SER A 2 6.90 17.97 3.57
CA SER A 2 5.54 17.46 3.76
C SER A 2 5.46 15.95 3.56
N ASP A 3 4.70 15.28 4.41
CA ASP A 3 4.34 13.87 4.26
C ASP A 3 3.41 13.69 3.04
N LEU A 4 3.28 12.45 2.57
CA LEU A 4 2.28 12.11 1.55
C LEU A 4 0.88 12.30 2.15
N ASP A 5 -0.01 12.96 1.42
CA ASP A 5 -1.40 13.18 1.81
C ASP A 5 -2.40 12.49 0.86
N GLU A 6 -3.65 12.36 1.31
CA GLU A 6 -4.71 11.67 0.56
C GLU A 6 -4.96 12.29 -0.82
N ARG A 7 -4.87 13.61 -0.92
CA ARG A 7 -5.07 14.31 -2.20
C ARG A 7 -3.99 13.91 -3.19
N THR A 8 -2.74 13.90 -2.75
CA THR A 8 -1.60 13.49 -3.57
C THR A 8 -1.71 12.01 -3.95
N VAL A 9 -2.19 11.14 -3.05
CA VAL A 9 -2.47 9.73 -3.38
C VAL A 9 -3.47 9.61 -4.53
N ILE A 10 -4.57 10.36 -4.49
CA ILE A 10 -5.59 10.34 -5.55
C ILE A 10 -5.02 10.89 -6.87
N ASP A 11 -4.43 12.09 -6.83
CA ASP A 11 -3.96 12.80 -8.00
C ASP A 11 -2.80 12.06 -8.69
N THR A 12 -1.79 11.62 -7.92
CA THR A 12 -0.59 10.93 -8.43
C THR A 12 -0.86 9.46 -8.71
N GLY A 13 -1.72 8.80 -7.92
CA GLY A 13 -2.09 7.39 -8.11
C GLY A 13 -3.01 7.15 -9.31
N GLY A 14 -3.52 8.21 -9.94
CA GLY A 14 -4.41 8.10 -11.10
C GLY A 14 -5.83 7.66 -10.75
N TRP A 15 -6.24 7.85 -9.50
CA TRP A 15 -7.57 7.46 -9.03
C TRP A 15 -8.63 8.51 -9.38
N ASP A 16 -9.87 8.07 -9.64
CA ASP A 16 -10.98 9.01 -9.78
C ASP A 16 -11.44 9.47 -8.39
N GLY A 17 -11.08 10.70 -8.01
CA GLY A 17 -11.41 11.29 -6.70
C GLY A 17 -12.90 11.46 -6.40
N ARG A 18 -13.81 11.15 -7.35
CA ARG A 18 -15.24 11.07 -7.07
C ARG A 18 -15.66 9.75 -6.42
N TYR A 19 -14.87 8.70 -6.61
CA TYR A 19 -15.20 7.34 -6.18
C TYR A 19 -14.17 6.78 -5.21
N ALA A 20 -12.88 6.99 -5.50
CA ALA A 20 -11.82 6.44 -4.69
C ALA A 20 -11.75 7.11 -3.32
N VAL A 21 -11.53 6.29 -2.29
CA VAL A 21 -11.37 6.72 -0.91
C VAL A 21 -10.04 6.22 -0.39
N VAL A 22 -9.20 7.15 0.07
CA VAL A 22 -7.96 6.80 0.76
C VAL A 22 -8.31 6.36 2.19
N ARG A 23 -7.93 5.14 2.54
CA ARG A 23 -8.27 4.51 3.82
C ARG A 23 -7.17 4.68 4.85
N ALA A 24 -5.92 4.68 4.40
CA ALA A 24 -4.75 4.92 5.22
C ALA A 24 -3.60 5.43 4.35
N VAL A 25 -2.75 6.29 4.92
CA VAL A 25 -1.50 6.75 4.30
C VAL A 25 -0.40 6.67 5.35
N GLY A 26 0.77 6.19 4.94
CA GLY A 26 1.97 6.19 5.75
C GLY A 26 3.14 6.74 4.95
N THR A 27 4.01 7.49 5.59
CA THR A 27 5.28 7.96 5.02
C THR A 27 6.44 7.45 5.88
N LEU A 28 7.49 6.97 5.24
CA LEU A 28 8.74 6.56 5.88
C LEU A 28 9.92 7.09 5.05
N GLY A 29 10.44 8.26 5.45
CA GLY A 29 11.49 8.95 4.69
C GLY A 29 11.00 9.40 3.32
N ASP A 30 11.69 8.96 2.27
CA ASP A 30 11.39 9.27 0.87
C ASP A 30 10.49 8.22 0.19
N GLN A 31 9.94 7.30 0.97
CA GLN A 31 8.98 6.31 0.50
C GLN A 31 7.69 6.38 1.31
N ALA A 32 6.59 5.97 0.71
CA ALA A 32 5.28 5.97 1.32
C ALA A 32 4.43 4.84 0.76
N ALA A 33 3.36 4.50 1.47
CA ALA A 33 2.31 3.65 0.94
C ALA A 33 0.93 4.17 1.33
N ALA A 34 -0.07 3.80 0.55
CA ALA A 34 -1.46 4.12 0.81
C ALA A 34 -2.36 2.91 0.56
N VAL A 35 -3.40 2.78 1.38
CA VAL A 35 -4.51 1.86 1.13
C VAL A 35 -5.61 2.64 0.44
N VAL A 36 -5.97 2.25 -0.77
CA VAL A 36 -6.99 2.91 -1.58
C VAL A 36 -8.13 1.95 -1.85
N ASP A 37 -9.33 2.37 -1.47
CA ASP A 37 -10.57 1.73 -1.86
C ASP A 37 -11.05 2.38 -3.16
N ALA A 38 -10.93 1.67 -4.28
CA ALA A 38 -11.11 2.23 -5.61
C ALA A 38 -12.52 2.80 -5.85
N ASN A 39 -13.53 2.25 -5.17
CA ASN A 39 -14.94 2.62 -5.33
C ASN A 39 -15.58 3.19 -4.05
N GLY A 40 -14.84 3.22 -2.94
CA GLY A 40 -15.34 3.68 -1.64
C GLY A 40 -16.33 2.70 -0.97
N ASP A 41 -16.58 1.54 -1.59
CA ASP A 41 -17.54 0.53 -1.13
C ASP A 41 -16.88 -0.57 -0.27
N GLY A 42 -15.55 -0.55 -0.17
CA GLY A 42 -14.76 -1.47 0.61
C GLY A 42 -14.53 -2.82 -0.05
N ALA A 43 -14.82 -2.97 -1.35
CA ALA A 43 -14.68 -4.24 -2.08
C ALA A 43 -13.38 -4.31 -2.90
N ASP A 44 -12.94 -3.19 -3.48
CA ASP A 44 -11.75 -3.13 -4.33
C ASP A 44 -10.64 -2.33 -3.65
N ILE A 45 -9.80 -3.07 -2.93
CA ILE A 45 -8.77 -2.51 -2.05
C ILE A 45 -7.41 -2.69 -2.69
N ASN A 46 -6.68 -1.58 -2.76
CA ASN A 46 -5.40 -1.45 -3.43
C ASN A 46 -4.37 -0.96 -2.42
N LEU A 47 -3.15 -1.49 -2.49
CA LEU A 47 -2.02 -1.05 -1.71
C LEU A 47 -1.00 -0.42 -2.66
N GLU A 48 -0.90 0.90 -2.60
CA GLU A 48 -0.14 1.74 -3.52
C GLU A 48 1.16 2.20 -2.86
N PHE A 49 2.26 2.24 -3.61
CA PHE A 49 3.58 2.66 -3.16
C PHE A 49 4.01 3.92 -3.89
N PHE A 50 4.48 4.89 -3.14
CA PHE A 50 4.92 6.17 -3.65
C PHE A 50 6.37 6.43 -3.25
N CYS A 51 7.13 7.06 -4.13
CA CYS A 51 8.49 7.51 -3.85
C CYS A 51 8.58 9.01 -4.07
N ARG A 52 9.46 9.65 -3.30
CA ARG A 52 9.71 11.08 -3.38
C ARG A 52 10.77 11.36 -4.45
N THR A 53 10.40 12.16 -5.45
CA THR A 53 11.31 12.67 -6.49
C THR A 53 11.45 14.18 -6.31
N GLY A 54 12.45 14.60 -5.54
CA GLY A 54 12.65 16.01 -5.14
C GLY A 54 11.58 16.47 -4.15
N ASP A 55 10.80 17.49 -4.51
CA ASP A 55 9.67 17.98 -3.70
C ASP A 55 8.34 17.29 -4.02
N ASN A 56 8.32 16.38 -5.00
CA ASN A 56 7.11 15.71 -5.48
C ASN A 56 7.04 14.26 -5.03
N TRP A 57 5.82 13.74 -4.99
CA TRP A 57 5.55 12.31 -4.87
C TRP A 57 5.16 11.73 -6.22
N GLU A 58 5.66 10.54 -6.53
CA GLU A 58 5.35 9.78 -7.73
C GLU A 58 4.88 8.38 -7.36
N LEU A 59 3.94 7.82 -8.14
CA LEU A 59 3.52 6.44 -7.98
C LEU A 59 4.65 5.53 -8.47
N CYS A 60 5.12 4.63 -7.61
CA CYS A 60 6.19 3.69 -7.92
C CYS A 60 5.64 2.31 -8.28
N VAL A 61 4.75 1.79 -7.45
CA VAL A 61 4.09 0.50 -7.69
C VAL A 61 2.64 0.59 -7.26
N SER A 62 1.76 0.07 -8.11
CA SER A 62 0.37 -0.20 -7.78
C SER A 62 0.18 -1.68 -7.56
N SER A 63 -0.59 -2.03 -6.52
CA SER A 63 -1.01 -3.40 -6.29
C SER A 63 -2.49 -3.43 -5.94
N GLY A 64 -3.27 -4.17 -6.73
CA GLY A 64 -4.69 -4.34 -6.52
C GLY A 64 -5.06 -5.63 -5.81
N GLY A 65 -6.27 -5.66 -5.25
CA GLY A 65 -6.89 -6.87 -4.72
C GLY A 65 -6.38 -7.32 -3.35
N ALA A 66 -5.93 -6.39 -2.52
CA ALA A 66 -5.39 -6.70 -1.20
C ALA A 66 -6.48 -7.07 -0.17
N GLY A 67 -7.76 -6.78 -0.45
CA GLY A 67 -8.89 -7.20 0.38
C GLY A 67 -8.85 -6.58 1.80
N ASP A 68 -9.25 -7.35 2.81
CA ASP A 68 -9.23 -6.88 4.20
C ASP A 68 -7.80 -6.85 4.79
N TRP A 69 -6.91 -7.77 4.36
CA TRP A 69 -5.50 -7.81 4.77
C TRP A 69 -4.58 -8.06 3.57
N GLY A 70 -3.52 -7.26 3.47
CA GLY A 70 -2.53 -7.42 2.42
C GLY A 70 -1.16 -6.86 2.78
N ARG A 71 -0.14 -7.41 2.14
CA ARG A 71 1.25 -6.98 2.30
C ARG A 71 1.99 -6.99 0.98
N GLY A 72 2.90 -6.04 0.83
CA GLY A 72 4.05 -6.24 -0.04
C GLY A 72 5.07 -5.13 0.07
N SER A 73 5.90 -4.99 -0.95
CA SER A 73 7.10 -4.16 -0.88
C SER A 73 7.42 -3.43 -2.17
N HIS A 74 8.11 -2.31 -1.99
CA HIS A 74 8.83 -1.63 -3.04
C HIS A 74 10.20 -1.19 -2.50
N GLU A 75 11.28 -1.60 -3.19
CA GLU A 75 12.67 -1.35 -2.79
C GLU A 75 12.89 -1.64 -1.29
N ASP A 76 13.22 -0.61 -0.50
CA ASP A 76 13.57 -0.67 0.91
C ASP A 76 12.36 -0.51 1.86
N LEU A 77 11.12 -0.63 1.37
CA LEU A 77 9.90 -0.48 2.16
C LEU A 77 9.03 -1.74 2.11
N TRP A 78 8.65 -2.24 3.29
CA TRP A 78 7.48 -3.10 3.47
C TRP A 78 6.28 -2.27 3.91
N ALA A 79 5.13 -2.53 3.28
CA ALA A 79 3.84 -2.05 3.77
C ALA A 79 2.90 -3.24 3.99
N GLU A 80 2.22 -3.23 5.12
CA GLU A 80 1.19 -4.20 5.48
C GLU A 80 -0.03 -3.44 5.96
N HIS A 81 -1.20 -3.79 5.44
CA HIS A 81 -2.46 -3.27 5.91
C HIS A 81 -3.37 -4.37 6.43
N ASP A 82 -4.28 -3.95 7.29
CA ASP A 82 -5.31 -4.78 7.88
C ASP A 82 -6.58 -3.94 8.08
N ARG A 83 -7.74 -4.60 7.98
CA ARG A 83 -9.05 -4.00 8.20
C ARG A 83 -9.76 -4.81 9.25
N ASP A 84 -10.16 -4.13 10.32
CA ASP A 84 -10.96 -4.72 11.39
C ASP A 84 -12.18 -3.83 11.72
N GLU A 85 -12.85 -4.14 12.84
CA GLU A 85 -14.01 -3.38 13.31
C GLU A 85 -13.68 -1.92 13.70
N HIS A 86 -12.40 -1.59 13.91
CA HIS A 86 -11.92 -0.26 14.24
C HIS A 86 -11.47 0.54 13.00
N GLY A 87 -11.52 -0.07 11.81
CA GLY A 87 -11.22 0.58 10.54
C GLY A 87 -9.96 0.01 9.90
N TRP A 88 -9.16 0.88 9.29
CA TRP A 88 -8.00 0.52 8.50
C TRP A 88 -6.71 0.83 9.24
N ARG A 89 -5.78 -0.12 9.24
CA ARG A 89 -4.43 0.07 9.75
C ARG A 89 -3.43 -0.15 8.62
N LEU A 90 -2.42 0.71 8.56
CA LEU A 90 -1.27 0.56 7.68
C LEU A 90 0.01 0.63 8.51
N THR A 91 0.89 -0.35 8.35
CA THR A 91 2.20 -0.41 9.01
C THR A 91 3.29 -0.38 7.96
N LEU A 92 4.26 0.52 8.16
CA LEU A 92 5.45 0.64 7.32
C LEU A 92 6.66 0.17 8.10
N THR A 93 7.50 -0.66 7.47
CA THR A 93 8.79 -1.06 8.05
C THR A 93 9.89 -0.99 6.99
N PRO A 94 11.10 -0.51 7.34
CA PRO A 94 12.24 -0.63 6.45
C PRO A 94 12.50 -2.11 6.12
N ARG A 95 12.69 -2.42 4.84
CA ARG A 95 13.26 -3.68 4.38
C ARG A 95 14.77 -3.59 4.56
N ALA A 96 15.25 -3.77 5.80
CA ALA A 96 16.68 -3.81 6.07
C ALA A 96 17.37 -4.84 5.16
N GLY A 97 18.53 -4.46 4.60
CA GLY A 97 19.29 -5.25 3.62
C GLY A 97 19.49 -6.72 4.01
N GLU A 98 19.35 -7.60 3.01
CA GLU A 98 19.33 -9.06 3.10
C GLU A 98 18.30 -9.64 4.09
N VAL A 99 17.07 -9.83 3.59
CA VAL A 99 16.17 -10.85 4.15
C VAL A 99 16.29 -12.07 3.26
N ASP A 100 16.70 -13.19 3.85
CA ASP A 100 16.68 -14.51 3.24
C ASP A 100 15.27 -14.80 2.68
N ASP A 101 15.17 -14.78 1.36
CA ASP A 101 13.95 -14.99 0.58
C ASP A 101 13.39 -16.43 0.75
N SER A 102 14.06 -17.29 1.53
CA SER A 102 13.70 -18.70 1.73
C SER A 102 12.48 -18.95 2.64
N SER A 103 11.97 -17.95 3.37
CA SER A 103 10.77 -18.09 4.23
C SER A 103 9.49 -17.53 3.60
N VAL A 104 9.59 -16.90 2.43
CA VAL A 104 8.48 -16.30 1.70
C VAL A 104 8.31 -17.09 0.40
N PRO A 105 7.18 -17.77 0.13
CA PRO A 105 7.07 -18.64 -1.04
C PRO A 105 7.18 -17.86 -2.36
N ALA A 106 8.39 -17.79 -2.89
CA ALA A 106 8.79 -16.99 -4.05
C ALA A 106 7.73 -16.88 -5.15
N SER A 107 7.21 -15.66 -5.35
CA SER A 107 6.68 -15.21 -6.63
C SER A 107 7.67 -14.21 -7.20
N GLY A 108 8.33 -14.59 -8.29
CA GLY A 108 9.36 -13.78 -8.93
C GLY A 108 8.80 -12.44 -9.40
N GLY A 109 9.45 -11.35 -8.98
CA GLY A 109 9.16 -9.97 -9.41
C GLY A 109 7.99 -9.33 -8.66
N TYR A 110 8.30 -8.43 -7.74
CA TYR A 110 7.36 -7.59 -6.96
C TYR A 110 6.26 -8.39 -6.25
N GLY A 111 6.65 -9.11 -5.18
CA GLY A 111 5.76 -10.01 -4.46
C GLY A 111 4.65 -9.30 -3.67
N TRP A 112 3.41 -9.73 -3.87
CA TRP A 112 2.24 -9.40 -3.04
C TRP A 112 1.59 -10.69 -2.53
N TYR A 113 1.13 -10.66 -1.28
CA TYR A 113 0.28 -11.69 -0.68
C TYR A 113 -1.00 -11.04 -0.16
N ALA A 114 -2.14 -11.51 -0.66
CA ALA A 114 -3.45 -11.22 -0.10
C ALA A 114 -3.99 -12.52 0.55
N TYR A 115 -4.39 -12.46 1.81
CA TYR A 115 -5.02 -13.58 2.50
C TYR A 115 -6.50 -13.28 2.69
N THR A 116 -7.36 -14.02 1.97
CA THR A 116 -8.80 -14.00 2.21
C THR A 116 -9.14 -15.06 3.26
N PRO A 117 -9.57 -14.70 4.49
CA PRO A 117 -10.00 -15.70 5.46
C PRO A 117 -11.27 -16.40 4.94
N HIS A 118 -11.25 -17.73 4.89
CA HIS A 118 -12.46 -18.50 4.67
C HIS A 118 -13.44 -18.24 5.83
N ARG A 119 -14.54 -17.54 5.55
CA ARG A 119 -15.66 -17.44 6.49
C ARG A 119 -16.17 -18.86 6.75
N ARG A 120 -16.15 -19.27 8.03
CA ARG A 120 -16.76 -20.52 8.50
C ARG A 120 -18.27 -20.44 8.41
#